data_AF-A0A3M6U230-F1
#
_entry.id   AF-A0A3M6U230-F1
#
_cell.length_a   1.000
_cell.length_b   1.000
_cell.length_c   1.000
_cell.angle_alpha   90.00
_cell.angle_beta   90.00
_cell.angle_gamma   90.00
#
_symmetry.space_group_name_H-M   'P 1'
#
loop_
_entity.id
_entity.type
_entity.pdbx_description
1 polymer ?
#
loop_
_entity_poly.entity_id
_entity_poly.type
_entity_poly.pdbx_seq_one_letter_code
_entity_poly.pdbx_strand_id
1 'polypeptide(L)'
;DCPPGARTKDRSGRCCVFPFKYEGRTYNSCTKSGSFIGRWCSFEAVFKRDWAYCDDDPMVKRGSQAIYMGIGYGPTFGGGHDIHIANNAGHNAHSYTNFGHSFLAPSEVKEKVTVLTGTYYFTPDEV
;
A
#
# COMPACT_ATOMS: atom_id res chain seq x y z
N ASP A 1 5.51 14.02 4.75
CA ASP A 1 4.78 12.81 4.32
C ASP A 1 4.22 12.06 5.50
N CYS A 2 3.04 11.44 5.32
CA CYS A 2 2.43 10.62 6.37
C CYS A 2 3.16 9.27 6.53
N PRO A 3 3.22 8.70 7.74
CA PRO A 3 3.64 7.32 7.94
C PRO A 3 2.83 6.33 7.09
N PRO A 4 3.38 5.14 6.77
CA PRO A 4 2.63 4.08 6.11
C PRO A 4 1.31 3.79 6.84
N GLY A 5 0.21 3.71 6.09
CA GLY A 5 -1.12 3.47 6.66
C GLY A 5 -1.78 4.65 7.39
N ALA A 6 -1.11 5.81 7.51
CA ALA A 6 -1.63 6.99 8.20
C ALA A 6 -2.23 8.05 7.25
N ARG A 7 -2.30 7.80 5.94
CA ARG A 7 -2.91 8.73 4.99
C ARG A 7 -4.43 8.76 5.16
N THR A 8 -4.99 9.96 5.01
CA THR A 8 -6.43 10.19 5.12
C THR A 8 -6.95 10.92 3.89
N LYS A 9 -8.28 10.96 3.75
CA LYS A 9 -8.99 11.76 2.73
C LYS A 9 -9.16 13.24 3.16
N ASP A 10 -8.47 13.69 4.21
CA ASP A 10 -8.50 15.07 4.70
C ASP A 10 -7.84 16.02 3.70
N ARG A 11 -8.55 17.08 3.29
CA ARG A 11 -8.06 18.04 2.29
C ARG A 11 -6.85 18.85 2.76
N SER A 12 -6.64 18.95 4.07
CA SER A 12 -5.49 19.63 4.66
C SER A 12 -4.27 18.71 4.77
N GLY A 13 -4.37 17.45 4.32
CA GLY A 13 -3.27 16.49 4.32
C GLY A 13 -2.88 15.96 5.70
N ARG A 14 -3.77 16.04 6.69
CA ARG A 14 -3.49 15.55 8.05
C ARG A 14 -3.34 14.03 8.07
N CYS A 15 -2.37 13.56 8.85
CA CYS A 15 -2.04 12.14 8.99
C CYS A 15 -2.63 11.57 10.27
N CYS A 16 -3.07 10.32 10.24
CA CYS A 16 -3.46 9.58 11.45
C CYS A 16 -2.34 9.56 12.49
N VAL A 17 -2.72 9.61 13.76
CA VAL A 17 -1.82 9.30 14.88
C VAL A 17 -2.10 7.87 15.34
N PHE A 18 -1.05 7.05 15.33
CA PHE A 18 -1.10 5.69 15.87
C PHE A 18 -0.06 5.53 16.99
N PRO A 19 -0.40 4.87 18.11
CA PRO A 19 -1.75 4.45 18.49
C PRO A 19 -2.66 5.63 18.87
N PHE A 20 -3.98 5.46 18.69
CA PHE A 20 -5.00 6.38 19.25
C PHE A 20 -6.04 5.65 20.11
N LYS A 21 -6.64 6.35 21.08
CA LYS A 21 -7.70 5.83 21.94
C LYS A 21 -9.08 6.37 21.54
N TYR A 22 -10.06 5.49 21.37
CA TYR A 22 -11.47 5.83 21.14
C TYR A 22 -12.36 4.87 21.96
N GLU A 23 -13.32 5.41 22.73
CA GLU A 23 -14.22 4.64 23.62
C GLU A 23 -13.47 3.64 24.53
N GLY A 24 -12.34 4.07 25.09
CA GLY A 24 -11.52 3.24 25.99
C GLY A 24 -10.70 2.15 25.30
N ARG A 25 -10.79 2.01 23.97
CA ARG A 25 -10.00 1.05 23.17
C ARG A 25 -8.85 1.74 22.46
N THR A 26 -7.70 1.07 22.40
CA THR A 26 -6.52 1.53 21.66
C THR A 26 -6.51 0.93 20.26
N TYR A 27 -6.28 1.75 19.25
CA TYR A 27 -6.22 1.38 17.84
C TYR A 27 -4.84 1.72 17.26
N ASN A 28 -4.18 0.72 16.67
CA ASN A 28 -2.89 0.86 15.99
C ASN A 28 -3.04 1.06 14.47
N SER A 29 -4.28 1.08 13.98
CA SER A 29 -4.62 1.23 12.57
C SER A 29 -6.03 1.80 12.44
N CYS A 30 -6.43 2.14 11.22
CA CYS A 30 -7.77 2.65 10.93
C CYS A 30 -8.87 1.65 11.33
N THR A 31 -9.93 2.14 11.97
CA THR A 31 -11.01 1.31 12.51
C THR A 31 -12.36 1.59 11.86
N LYS A 32 -13.26 0.59 11.87
CA LYS A 32 -14.69 0.77 11.55
C LYS A 32 -15.56 1.01 12.79
N SER A 33 -14.99 1.01 13.99
CA SER A 33 -15.74 1.24 15.23
C SER A 33 -16.55 2.53 15.15
N GLY A 34 -17.87 2.44 15.36
CA GLY A 34 -18.77 3.61 15.31
C GLY A 34 -18.99 4.22 13.91
N SER A 35 -18.50 3.60 12.83
CA SER A 35 -18.61 4.13 11.46
C SER A 35 -19.31 3.15 10.53
N PHE A 36 -20.32 3.64 9.79
CA PHE A 36 -21.05 2.87 8.77
C PHE A 36 -20.48 3.04 7.36
N ILE A 37 -19.64 4.05 7.13
CA ILE A 37 -19.19 4.45 5.79
C ILE A 37 -17.83 3.86 5.45
N GLY A 38 -16.85 4.04 6.32
CA GLY A 38 -15.46 3.69 6.02
C GLY A 38 -14.59 3.61 7.26
N ARG A 39 -13.36 3.13 7.08
CA ARG A 39 -12.38 3.12 8.17
C ARG A 39 -11.90 4.53 8.45
N TRP A 40 -11.70 4.86 9.72
CA TRP A 40 -11.27 6.18 10.15
C TRP A 40 -10.16 6.08 11.18
N CYS A 41 -9.49 7.20 11.41
CA CYS A 41 -8.46 7.34 12.43
C CYS A 41 -8.53 8.73 13.09
N SER A 42 -7.97 8.84 14.28
CA SER A 42 -7.82 10.11 15.00
C SER A 42 -6.56 10.85 14.57
N PHE A 43 -6.61 12.19 14.63
CA PHE A 43 -5.42 13.05 14.53
C PHE A 43 -4.72 13.28 15.88
N GLU A 44 -5.28 12.72 16.96
CA GLU A 44 -4.75 12.82 18.32
C GLU A 44 -4.65 11.43 18.96
N ALA A 45 -3.68 11.24 19.86
CA ALA A 45 -3.49 9.97 20.60
C ALA A 45 -4.68 9.61 21.51
N VAL A 46 -5.47 10.59 21.93
CA VAL A 46 -6.76 10.39 22.63
C VAL A 46 -7.81 11.13 21.84
N PHE A 47 -8.80 10.41 21.31
CA PHE A 47 -9.84 10.96 20.47
C PHE A 47 -10.64 12.01 21.24
N LYS A 48 -10.64 13.24 20.74
CA LYS A 48 -11.55 14.29 21.20
C LYS A 48 -12.65 14.52 20.19
N ARG A 49 -12.29 14.87 18.95
CA ARG A 49 -13.22 15.33 17.88
C ARG A 49 -12.63 15.25 16.47
N ASP A 50 -11.31 15.36 16.37
CA ASP A 50 -10.59 15.48 15.09
C ASP A 50 -10.26 14.10 14.51
N TRP A 51 -10.88 13.78 13.38
CA TRP A 51 -10.70 12.53 12.64
C TRP A 51 -10.93 12.72 11.15
N ALA A 52 -10.50 11.75 10.36
CA ALA A 52 -10.88 11.62 8.97
C ALA A 52 -10.98 10.16 8.56
N TYR A 53 -11.69 9.91 7.45
CA TYR A 53 -11.62 8.61 6.80
C TYR A 53 -10.21 8.36 6.31
N CYS A 54 -9.72 7.17 6.60
CA CYS A 54 -8.45 6.73 6.04
C CYS A 54 -8.57 6.68 4.52
N ASP A 55 -7.46 6.95 3.86
CA ASP A 55 -7.33 6.59 2.46
C ASP A 55 -7.31 5.06 2.42
N ASP A 56 -8.42 4.45 1.98
CA ASP A 56 -8.61 2.99 1.99
C ASP A 56 -7.66 2.27 1.03
N ASP A 57 -6.83 3.03 0.33
CA ASP A 57 -5.66 2.59 -0.41
C ASP A 57 -4.33 2.90 0.33
N PRO A 58 -4.12 2.39 1.56
CA PRO A 58 -2.87 2.61 2.27
C PRO A 58 -1.73 1.76 1.70
N MET A 59 -2.03 0.86 0.75
CA MET A 59 -1.08 -0.07 0.17
C MET A 59 -0.74 0.27 -1.28
N VAL A 60 -1.46 1.18 -1.95
CA VAL A 60 -1.13 1.69 -3.29
C VAL A 60 -1.12 3.22 -3.28
N LYS A 61 -0.08 3.82 -3.87
CA LYS A 61 0.07 5.28 -3.98
C LYS A 61 -1.02 5.92 -4.85
N ARG A 62 -1.57 5.16 -5.81
CA ARG A 62 -2.66 5.53 -6.73
C ARG A 62 -3.48 4.29 -7.08
N GLY A 63 -4.73 4.22 -6.65
CA GLY A 63 -5.60 3.05 -6.88
C GLY A 63 -5.82 2.69 -8.35
N SER A 64 -5.84 3.67 -9.26
CA SER A 64 -5.93 3.41 -10.70
C SER A 64 -4.73 2.68 -11.30
N GLN A 65 -3.63 2.57 -10.54
CA GLN A 65 -2.39 1.91 -10.93
C GLN A 65 -2.15 0.61 -10.15
N ALA A 66 -3.08 0.19 -9.30
CA ALA A 66 -2.93 -1.02 -8.50
C ALA A 66 -2.86 -2.27 -9.39
N ILE A 67 -3.92 -2.48 -10.17
CA ILE A 67 -4.03 -3.55 -11.16
C ILE A 67 -4.75 -2.95 -12.37
N TYR A 68 -4.12 -3.00 -13.54
CA TYR A 68 -4.70 -2.52 -14.79
C TYR A 68 -4.21 -3.37 -15.95
N MET A 69 -4.96 -3.36 -17.05
CA MET A 69 -4.58 -4.06 -18.28
C MET A 69 -4.23 -3.06 -19.38
N GLY A 70 -3.25 -3.39 -20.21
CA GLY A 70 -2.96 -2.67 -21.45
C GLY A 70 -2.90 -3.62 -22.64
N ILE A 71 -3.36 -3.16 -23.80
CA ILE A 71 -3.45 -3.99 -25.00
C ILE A 71 -2.06 -4.47 -25.48
N GLY A 72 -1.00 -3.67 -25.27
CA GLY A 72 0.36 -3.99 -25.73
C GLY A 72 1.23 -4.80 -24.75
N TYR A 73 0.83 -4.94 -23.48
CA TYR A 73 1.66 -5.56 -22.44
C TYR A 73 0.88 -6.43 -21.45
N GLY A 74 -0.45 -6.57 -21.62
CA GLY A 74 -1.28 -7.45 -20.80
C GLY A 74 -1.58 -6.89 -19.39
N PRO A 75 -1.93 -7.77 -18.43
CA PRO A 75 -2.18 -7.37 -17.05
C PRO A 75 -0.91 -6.85 -16.38
N THR A 76 -1.04 -5.80 -15.58
CA THR A 76 0.06 -5.15 -14.88
C THR A 76 -0.30 -4.89 -13.42
N PHE A 77 0.64 -5.19 -12.53
CA PHE A 77 0.57 -4.91 -11.10
C PHE A 77 1.48 -3.72 -10.78
N GLY A 78 0.88 -2.57 -10.49
CA GLY A 78 1.62 -1.33 -10.27
C GLY A 78 1.93 -0.56 -11.58
N GLY A 79 1.67 0.74 -11.60
CA GLY A 79 1.89 1.64 -12.75
C GLY A 79 3.31 1.65 -13.33
N GLY A 80 4.33 1.29 -12.55
CA GLY A 80 5.72 1.09 -12.98
C GLY A 80 6.21 -0.34 -12.79
N HIS A 81 5.28 -1.28 -12.72
CA HIS A 81 5.46 -2.69 -12.42
C HIS A 81 6.15 -2.95 -11.08
N ASP A 82 5.37 -2.94 -10.00
CA ASP A 82 5.88 -3.48 -8.73
C ASP A 82 6.18 -4.98 -8.87
N ILE A 83 5.42 -5.67 -9.72
CA ILE A 83 5.70 -7.03 -10.20
C ILE A 83 5.48 -7.07 -11.71
N HIS A 84 6.51 -7.44 -12.46
CA HIS A 84 6.47 -7.70 -13.90
C HIS A 84 6.80 -9.16 -14.17
N ILE A 85 5.90 -9.87 -14.87
CA ILE A 85 6.15 -11.21 -15.39
C ILE A 85 6.36 -11.10 -16.90
N ALA A 86 7.55 -11.44 -17.36
CA ALA A 86 7.88 -11.38 -18.78
C ALA A 86 7.15 -12.49 -19.56
N ASN A 87 7.06 -12.33 -20.88
CA ASN A 87 6.63 -13.44 -21.74
C ASN A 87 7.63 -14.60 -21.66
N ASN A 88 7.14 -15.83 -21.84
CA ASN A 88 7.97 -17.04 -21.77
C ASN A 88 8.78 -17.16 -20.46
N ALA A 89 8.20 -16.70 -19.34
CA ALA A 89 8.91 -16.53 -18.07
C ALA A 89 9.56 -17.81 -17.51
N GLY A 90 9.04 -18.99 -17.86
CA GLY A 90 9.65 -20.28 -17.46
C GLY A 90 10.98 -20.60 -18.16
N HIS A 91 11.38 -19.85 -19.19
CA HIS A 91 12.60 -20.08 -19.97
C HIS A 91 13.52 -18.86 -20.03
N ASN A 92 13.24 -17.82 -19.25
CA ASN A 92 14.10 -16.63 -19.18
C ASN A 92 14.05 -15.97 -17.80
N ALA A 93 14.92 -14.98 -17.60
CA ALA A 93 15.01 -14.23 -16.34
C ALA A 93 14.69 -12.74 -16.54
N HIS A 94 13.79 -12.40 -17.48
CA HIS A 94 13.43 -11.01 -17.76
C HIS A 94 12.31 -10.47 -16.88
N SER A 95 11.71 -11.30 -16.02
CA SER A 95 10.76 -10.84 -15.00
C SER A 95 11.49 -10.01 -13.95
N TYR A 96 10.84 -8.98 -13.40
CA TYR A 96 11.47 -8.09 -12.42
C TYR A 96 10.46 -7.54 -11.41
N THR A 97 10.96 -7.02 -10.28
CA THR A 97 10.13 -6.33 -9.28
C THR A 97 10.67 -4.92 -9.01
N ASN A 98 9.77 -3.92 -9.01
CA ASN A 98 10.05 -2.57 -8.54
C ASN A 98 9.20 -2.27 -7.30
N PHE A 99 9.17 -3.19 -6.33
CA PHE A 99 8.32 -3.04 -5.16
C PHE A 99 8.58 -1.72 -4.44
N GLY A 100 7.51 -1.03 -4.03
CA GLY A 100 7.60 0.33 -3.50
C GLY A 100 7.37 1.41 -4.56
N HIS A 101 7.22 1.07 -5.84
CA HIS A 101 6.91 2.03 -6.90
C HIS A 101 5.45 2.50 -6.80
N SER A 102 4.50 1.59 -6.93
CA SER A 102 3.06 1.87 -6.90
C SER A 102 2.45 1.30 -5.64
N PHE A 103 2.86 0.12 -5.19
CA PHE A 103 2.52 -0.38 -3.88
C PHE A 103 3.44 0.24 -2.82
N LEU A 104 2.92 0.53 -1.64
CA LEU A 104 3.71 1.09 -0.55
C LEU A 104 4.50 -0.02 0.13
N ALA A 105 5.83 0.10 0.09
CA ALA A 105 6.72 -0.74 0.88
C ALA A 105 6.68 -0.31 2.35
N PRO A 106 6.51 -1.26 3.30
CA PRO A 106 6.63 -0.98 4.73
C PRO A 106 7.98 -0.31 5.07
N SER A 107 8.00 0.49 6.13
CA SER A 107 9.20 1.25 6.57
C SER A 107 10.39 0.36 6.93
N GLU A 108 10.12 -0.89 7.31
CA GLU A 108 11.11 -1.87 7.73
C GLU A 108 11.89 -2.46 6.54
N VAL A 109 11.33 -2.34 5.33
CA VAL A 109 11.94 -2.86 4.10
C VAL A 109 13.01 -1.90 3.59
N LYS A 110 14.28 -2.27 3.82
CA LYS A 110 15.45 -1.53 3.32
C LYS A 110 15.68 -1.78 1.82
N GLU A 111 15.72 -3.05 1.42
CA GLU A 111 16.02 -3.48 0.05
C GLU A 111 14.74 -3.77 -0.73
N LYS A 112 14.04 -2.70 -1.13
CA LYS A 112 12.71 -2.83 -1.75
C LYS A 112 12.72 -3.63 -3.06
N VAL A 113 13.79 -3.52 -3.83
CA VAL A 113 13.91 -4.08 -5.18
C VAL A 113 14.17 -5.60 -5.18
N THR A 114 14.67 -6.16 -4.08
CA THR A 114 14.99 -7.59 -3.96
C THR A 114 14.14 -8.32 -2.93
N VAL A 115 13.35 -7.60 -2.11
CA VAL A 115 12.61 -8.19 -0.98
C VAL A 115 11.62 -9.29 -1.39
N LEU A 116 11.07 -9.23 -2.62
CA LEU A 116 10.05 -10.18 -3.07
C LEU A 116 10.65 -11.46 -3.67
N THR A 117 11.80 -11.36 -4.34
CA THR A 117 12.32 -12.40 -5.23
C THR A 117 13.79 -12.74 -4.98
N GLY A 118 14.45 -12.09 -4.01
CA GLY A 118 15.87 -12.23 -3.70
C GLY A 118 16.81 -11.49 -4.66
N THR A 119 16.40 -11.32 -5.92
CA THR A 119 17.14 -10.62 -6.99
C THR A 119 16.23 -9.66 -7.74
N TYR A 120 16.80 -8.66 -8.43
CA TYR A 120 16.02 -7.72 -9.23
C TYR A 120 15.31 -8.40 -10.40
N TYR A 121 16.07 -9.19 -11.16
CA TYR A 121 15.58 -10.04 -12.24
C TYR A 121 15.42 -11.48 -11.75
N PHE A 122 14.35 -12.15 -12.13
CA PHE A 122 14.05 -13.50 -11.67
C PHE A 122 13.33 -14.35 -12.72
N THR A 123 13.39 -15.67 -12.53
CA THR A 123 12.62 -16.66 -13.28
C THR A 123 11.51 -17.17 -12.35
N PRO A 124 10.23 -16.95 -12.68
CA PRO A 124 9.12 -17.54 -11.94
C PRO A 124 9.15 -19.07 -12.06
N ASP A 125 8.79 -19.75 -10.98
CA ASP A 125 8.69 -21.21 -10.92
C ASP A 125 7.27 -21.59 -10.49
N GLU A 126 6.70 -22.63 -11.09
CA GLU A 126 5.42 -23.19 -10.67
C GLU A 126 5.67 -24.23 -9.58
N VAL A 127 5.03 -24.08 -8.42
CA VAL A 127 5.14 -25.01 -7.27
C VAL A 127 3.85 -25.76 -7.00
#